data_AF-A0A6V7HZY3-F1
#
_entry.id   AF-A0A6V7HZY3-F1
#
_cell.length_a   1.000
_cell.length_b   1.000
_cell.length_c   1.000
_cell.angle_alpha   90.00
_cell.angle_beta   90.00
_cell.angle_gamma   90.00
#
_symmetry.space_group_name_H-M   'P 1'
#
loop_
_entity.id
_entity.type
_entity.pdbx_description
1 polymer ?
#
loop_
_entity_poly.entity_id
_entity_poly.type
_entity_poly.pdbx_seq_one_letter_code
_entity_poly.pdbx_strand_id
1 'polypeptide(L)' 'VQFLKKAVDILCLCRQTLTYTYVFAYYLRKNNQSVIFEDNQKDLEGATEILSEYLERNITGENLADIKQKVQDKY' A
#
# COMPACT_ATOMS: atom_id res chain seq x y z
N VAL A 1 0.97 -10.92 16.85
CA VAL A 1 0.49 -11.68 15.67
C VAL A 1 -0.69 -11.04 14.93
N GLN A 2 -1.64 -10.36 15.58
CA GLN A 2 -2.81 -9.77 14.87
C GLN A 2 -2.48 -8.60 13.93
N PHE A 3 -1.42 -7.84 14.21
CA PHE A 3 -1.02 -6.69 13.38
C PHE A 3 -0.48 -7.08 12.00
N LEU A 4 0.35 -8.14 11.93
CA LEU A 4 0.90 -8.62 10.66
C LEU A 4 -0.20 -9.11 9.73
N LYS A 5 -1.16 -9.87 10.27
CA LYS A 5 -2.32 -10.32 9.50
C LYS A 5 -3.10 -9.12 8.93
N LYS A 6 -3.40 -8.13 9.77
CA LYS A 6 -4.08 -6.90 9.33
C LYS A 6 -3.30 -6.13 8.25
N ALA A 7 -1.97 -6.04 8.39
CA ALA A 7 -1.13 -5.38 7.41
C ALA A 7 -1.14 -6.10 6.04
N VAL A 8 -1.08 -7.43 6.05
CA VAL A 8 -1.18 -8.26 4.84
C VAL A 8 -2.58 -8.15 4.20
N ASP A 9 -3.64 -8.17 5.01
CA ASP A 9 -5.01 -8.02 4.52
C ASP A 9 -5.21 -6.66 3.83
N ILE A 10 -4.70 -5.58 4.44
CA ILE A 10 -4.73 -4.23 3.86
C ILE A 10 -3.89 -4.17 2.57
N LEU A 11 -2.68 -4.73 2.56
CA LEU A 11 -1.83 -4.76 1.37
C LEU A 11 -2.54 -5.45 0.20
N CYS A 12 -3.22 -6.58 0.45
CA CYS A 12 -3.98 -7.30 -0.54
C CYS A 12 -5.14 -6.45 -1.10
N LEU A 13 -5.88 -5.75 -0.22
CA LEU A 13 -6.95 -4.83 -0.60
C LEU A 13 -6.43 -3.67 -1.47
N CYS A 14 -5.29 -3.06 -1.10
CA CYS A 14 -4.67 -1.99 -1.87
C CYS A 14 -4.28 -2.47 -3.28
N ARG A 15 -3.66 -3.65 -3.41
CA ARG A 15 -3.29 -4.25 -4.71
C ARG A 15 -4.50 -4.55 -5.59
N GLN A 16 -5.57 -5.09 -4.99
CA GLN A 16 -6.82 -5.32 -5.72
C GLN A 16 -7.42 -4.00 -6.21
N THR A 17 -7.45 -2.98 -5.34
CA THR A 17 -7.94 -1.64 -5.70
C THR A 17 -7.11 -1.02 -6.82
N LEU A 18 -5.77 -1.11 -6.74
CA LEU A 18 -4.86 -0.64 -7.79
C LEU A 18 -5.11 -1.34 -9.13
N THR A 19 -5.42 -2.63 -9.12
CA THR A 19 -5.78 -3.35 -10.36
C THR A 19 -7.00 -2.71 -11.02
N TYR A 20 -8.03 -2.38 -10.23
CA TYR A 20 -9.23 -1.74 -10.75
C TYR A 20 -9.01 -0.27 -11.13
N THR A 21 -8.09 0.45 -10.49
CA THR A 21 -7.80 1.85 -10.85
C THR A 21 -7.19 1.95 -12.26
N TYR A 22 -6.33 1.01 -12.68
CA TYR A 22 -5.83 0.99 -14.07
C TYR A 22 -6.94 0.71 -15.10
N VAL A 23 -7.84 -0.23 -14.82
CA VAL A 23 -8.99 -0.51 -15.71
C VAL A 23 -9.92 0.70 -15.80
N PHE A 24 -10.18 1.36 -14.68
CA PHE A 24 -10.95 2.59 -14.64
C PHE A 24 -10.26 3.71 -15.44
N ALA A 25 -8.95 3.92 -15.23
CA ALA A 25 -8.16 4.94 -15.92
C ALA A 25 -8.18 4.76 -17.44
N TYR A 26 -8.13 3.51 -17.93
CA TYR A 26 -8.17 3.20 -19.36
C TYR A 26 -9.40 3.77 -20.07
N TYR A 27 -10.56 3.73 -19.42
CA TYR A 27 -11.82 4.26 -19.97
C TYR A 27 -12.13 5.70 -19.55
N LEU A 28 -11.31 6.29 -18.67
CA LEU A 28 -11.53 7.63 -18.15
C LEU A 28 -11.17 8.69 -19.21
N ARG A 29 -12.12 9.58 -19.52
CA ARG A 29 -11.85 10.74 -20.38
C ARG A 29 -11.04 11.77 -19.60
N LYS A 30 -9.97 12.27 -20.21
CA LYS A 30 -9.08 13.28 -19.61
C LYS A 30 -9.85 14.56 -19.24
N ASN A 31 -9.71 14.97 -17.99
CA ASN A 31 -10.24 16.20 -17.43
C ASN A 31 -9.48 16.56 -16.13
N ASN A 32 -9.81 17.68 -15.49
CA ASN A 32 -9.10 18.11 -14.28
C ASN A 32 -9.17 17.06 -13.14
N GLN A 33 -10.25 16.29 -13.04
CA GLN A 33 -10.40 15.23 -12.06
C GLN A 33 -9.61 13.98 -12.42
N SER A 34 -9.35 13.72 -13.71
CA SER A 34 -8.49 12.60 -14.10
C SER A 34 -7.05 12.82 -13.65
N VAL A 35 -6.55 14.06 -13.67
CA VAL A 35 -5.22 14.40 -13.16
C VAL A 35 -5.13 14.17 -11.65
N ILE A 36 -6.12 14.66 -10.89
CA ILE A 36 -6.20 14.43 -9.44
C ILE A 36 -6.29 12.94 -9.12
N PHE A 37 -7.06 12.18 -9.91
CA PHE A 37 -7.16 10.74 -9.76
C PHE A 37 -5.82 10.03 -10.01
N GLU A 38 -5.09 10.40 -11.07
CA GLU A 38 -3.78 9.82 -11.40
C GLU A 38 -2.75 10.11 -10.30
N ASP A 39 -2.74 11.32 -9.73
CA ASP A 39 -1.87 11.67 -8.60
C ASP A 39 -2.21 10.83 -7.36
N ASN A 40 -3.51 10.69 -7.03
CA ASN A 40 -3.96 9.83 -5.92
C ASN A 40 -3.64 8.35 -6.15
N GLN A 41 -3.75 7.86 -7.39
CA GLN A 41 -3.39 6.50 -7.76
C GLN A 41 -1.89 6.26 -7.51
N LYS A 42 -1.04 7.21 -7.90
CA LYS A 42 0.40 7.16 -7.69
C LYS A 42 0.77 7.17 -6.20
N ASP A 43 0.08 7.98 -5.38
CA ASP A 43 0.29 8.00 -3.93
C ASP A 43 -0.07 6.65 -3.30
N LEU A 44 -1.19 6.05 -3.72
CA LEU A 44 -1.60 4.72 -3.24
C LEU A 44 -0.61 3.64 -3.68
N GLU A 45 -0.12 3.68 -4.91
CA GLU A 45 0.89 2.75 -5.43
C GLU A 45 2.18 2.84 -4.62
N GLY A 46 2.70 4.05 -4.40
CA GLY A 46 3.89 4.27 -3.58
C GLY A 46 3.74 3.77 -2.14
N ALA A 47 2.60 4.06 -1.50
CA ALA A 47 2.32 3.58 -0.15
C ALA A 47 2.19 2.05 -0.08
N THR A 48 1.61 1.42 -1.11
CA THR A 48 1.45 -0.03 -1.22
C THR A 48 2.81 -0.72 -1.35
N GLU A 49 3.71 -0.18 -2.18
CA GLU A 49 5.05 -0.75 -2.36
C GLU A 49 5.91 -0.62 -1.11
N ILE A 50 5.87 0.53 -0.42
CA ILE A 50 6.56 0.70 0.87
C ILE A 50 6.09 -0.34 1.89
N LEU A 51 4.78 -0.59 1.95
CA LEU A 51 4.22 -1.60 2.85
C LEU A 51 4.64 -3.02 2.46
N SER A 52 4.65 -3.35 1.16
CA SER A 52 5.10 -4.66 0.68
C SER A 52 6.57 -4.91 1.02
N GLU A 53 7.43 -3.94 0.72
CA GLU A 53 8.86 -4.03 1.02
C GLU A 53 9.09 -4.22 2.52
N TYR A 54 8.37 -3.49 3.35
CA TYR A 54 8.48 -3.61 4.80
C TYR A 54 8.13 -5.02 5.28
N LEU A 55 7.05 -5.60 4.77
CA LEU A 55 6.59 -6.94 5.14
C LEU A 55 7.53 -8.04 4.59
N GLU A 56 8.06 -7.90 3.38
CA GLU A 56 8.93 -8.89 2.76
C GLU A 56 10.34 -8.92 3.39
N ARG A 57 10.93 -7.74 3.63
CA ARG A 57 12.32 -7.62 4.11
C ARG A 57 12.47 -7.72 5.63
N ASN A 58 11.55 -7.15 6.41
CA ASN A 58 11.73 -7.12 7.88
C ASN A 58 11.25 -8.40 8.56
N ILE A 59 10.23 -9.08 8.03
CA ILE A 59 9.74 -10.35 8.61
C ILE A 59 10.79 -11.47 8.49
N THR A 60 11.66 -11.41 7.48
CA THR A 60 12.69 -12.42 7.22
C THR A 60 14.04 -12.12 7.91
N GLY A 61 14.27 -10.89 8.39
CA GLY A 61 15.58 -10.45 8.87
C GLY A 61 15.68 -9.90 10.30
N GLU A 62 14.60 -9.39 10.92
CA GLU A 62 14.65 -8.76 12.25
C GLU A 62 13.78 -9.50 13.28
N ASN A 63 14.28 -9.59 14.52
CA ASN A 63 13.50 -10.07 15.68
C ASN A 63 12.16 -9.32 15.74
N LEU A 64 11.05 -10.06 15.80
CA LEU A 64 9.65 -9.59 15.84
C LEU A 64 9.35 -8.42 16.81
N ALA A 65 10.24 -8.15 17.77
CA ALA A 65 10.16 -7.03 18.70
C ALA A 65 10.41 -5.66 18.03
N ASP A 66 11.40 -5.55 17.13
CA ASP A 66 11.80 -4.26 16.54
C ASP A 66 10.78 -3.74 15.51
N ILE A 67 10.10 -4.66 14.82
CA ILE A 67 9.01 -4.37 13.87
C ILE A 67 7.82 -3.74 14.59
N LYS A 68 7.46 -4.27 15.76
CA LYS A 68 6.34 -3.74 16.55
C LYS A 68 6.62 -2.32 17.01
N GLN A 69 7.86 -2.02 17.37
CA GLN A 69 8.29 -0.71 17.82
C GLN A 69 8.36 0.31 16.67
N LYS A 70 8.93 -0.03 15.51
CA LYS A 70 8.92 0.83 14.31
C LYS A 70 7.51 1.17 13.81
N VAL A 71 6.54 0.28 13.98
CA VAL A 71 5.13 0.50 13.62
C VAL A 71 4.41 1.40 14.64
N GLN A 72 4.81 1.36 15.92
CA GLN A 72 4.22 2.19 16.98
C GLN A 72 4.85 3.59 17.06
N ASP A 73 6.14 3.73 16.81
CA ASP A 73 6.89 5.00 16.93
C ASP A 73 6.66 5.97 15.75
N LYS A 74 5.93 5.56 14.70
CA LYS A 74 5.60 6.43 13.56
C LYS A 74 4.31 7.24 13.75
N TYR A 75 3.76 7.25 14.97
CA TYR A 75 2.59 8.04 15.40
C TYR A 75 2.88 8.77 16.70
#